data_AF-A0A9X1MN86-F1
#
_entry.id   AF-A0A9X1MN86-F1
#
_cell.length_a   1.000
_cell.length_b   1.000
_cell.length_c   1.000
_cell.angle_alpha   90.00
_cell.angle_beta   90.00
_cell.angle_gamma   90.00
#
_symmetry.space_group_name_H-M   'P 1'
#
loop_
_entity.id
_entity.type
_entity.pdbx_description
1 polymer ?
#
loop_
_entity_poly.entity_id
_entity_poly.type
_entity_poly.pdbx_seq_one_letter_code
_entity_poly.pdbx_strand_id
1 'polypeptide(L)'
;MPMAYAGPPGGFFGGFAPPQPPTPGYRSHSSSSSSPSVANDVLSIVGGAFGAFNQANNNQNHNHNHAYSHNNGYSYNNGYNRSYQPRTVPAPNVIPSPAPAPKPVQIQPKKNKAPVVTVKPKANVMFTSARFLSLTAANLQQINDEVIEQQENDLDEAEEKLKDHLPPDEATLLDQMNNSGITDRAKKMEILDAVKDGDADRARRLWVEANGRSTDARELEKKVDLQNQLNELRERNRNGDLSRRDLKNFANSVRDKMGAGRDRDELMDHLDKMADRADLQDLLNNATPNAGTMGLGSGSLSVIYNPNMPEGKVVNLGNGTVMVGTDRGELEIGQATLAEALGMKVAQGEPEPESDAKIPTSGVVLRNSKSSQGSVSYVVNSKYSYEMQPGHIQSLGNGPWTVAYDRGGSFGEAKYTLDKGTYEFRPSENGWNLYAKKFEVVIDNSGNPGEFHYVVNNVAKTVASNSTQTHTSEYPIEVRFDRGDGNGTKRKVLSDGRYEVAVSPQDNLWDLYSADAERSVATGNAATISLFGND
;
A
#
# COMPACT_ATOMS: atom_id res chain seq x y z
N MET A 1 -39.01 58.52 6.96
CA MET A 1 -40.45 58.85 6.84
C MET A 1 -41.09 57.95 5.79
N PRO A 2 -42.41 57.65 5.88
CA PRO A 2 -43.11 56.52 5.20
C PRO A 2 -43.54 56.87 3.74
N MET A 3 -44.21 56.04 2.92
CA MET A 3 -45.01 54.81 3.10
C MET A 3 -44.58 53.70 2.09
N ALA A 4 -44.87 52.39 2.18
CA ALA A 4 -45.87 51.56 2.88
C ALA A 4 -47.26 51.36 2.20
N TYR A 5 -47.77 50.11 2.29
CA TYR A 5 -49.13 49.58 1.98
C TYR A 5 -49.58 49.19 0.54
N ALA A 6 -50.18 47.98 0.47
CA ALA A 6 -51.28 47.42 -0.38
C ALA A 6 -51.36 47.73 -1.90
N GLY A 7 -51.94 46.90 -2.79
CA GLY A 7 -52.75 45.66 -2.68
C GLY A 7 -53.39 45.33 -4.06
N PRO A 8 -54.02 44.16 -4.29
CA PRO A 8 -54.42 43.66 -5.62
C PRO A 8 -55.92 43.90 -5.95
N PRO A 9 -56.44 43.68 -7.19
CA PRO A 9 -56.91 42.32 -7.59
C PRO A 9 -56.96 41.97 -9.12
N GLY A 10 -57.18 40.69 -9.45
CA GLY A 10 -58.12 40.28 -10.53
C GLY A 10 -57.61 39.52 -11.79
N GLY A 11 -58.40 38.54 -12.26
CA GLY A 11 -58.27 37.84 -13.57
C GLY A 11 -57.36 36.59 -13.57
N PHE A 12 -57.80 35.32 -13.63
CA PHE A 12 -59.10 34.67 -13.89
C PHE A 12 -59.47 34.34 -15.37
N PHE A 13 -58.80 33.31 -15.93
CA PHE A 13 -59.29 32.34 -16.94
C PHE A 13 -58.41 31.07 -16.82
N GLY A 14 -58.85 29.83 -17.07
CA GLY A 14 -60.17 29.36 -17.46
C GLY A 14 -60.10 28.22 -18.49
N GLY A 15 -59.87 26.97 -18.06
CA GLY A 15 -59.79 25.81 -18.96
C GLY A 15 -59.99 24.47 -18.25
N PHE A 16 -61.02 23.72 -18.66
CA PHE A 16 -61.33 22.39 -18.14
C PHE A 16 -60.82 21.28 -19.07
N ALA A 17 -60.48 20.12 -18.50
CA ALA A 17 -60.34 18.85 -19.21
C ALA A 17 -61.13 17.76 -18.46
N PRO A 18 -61.80 16.81 -19.14
CA PRO A 18 -62.64 15.80 -18.50
C PRO A 18 -61.81 14.64 -17.90
N PRO A 19 -62.32 13.97 -16.86
CA PRO A 19 -61.64 12.83 -16.24
C PRO A 19 -61.70 11.57 -17.12
N GLN A 20 -60.63 10.77 -17.10
CA GLN A 20 -60.61 9.42 -17.69
C GLN A 20 -61.03 8.35 -16.66
N PRO A 21 -61.61 7.22 -17.08
CA PRO A 21 -61.99 6.11 -16.19
C PRO A 21 -60.75 5.32 -15.72
N PRO A 22 -60.82 4.68 -14.54
CA PRO A 22 -59.72 3.88 -13.99
C PRO A 22 -59.49 2.59 -14.77
N THR A 23 -58.23 2.27 -15.08
CA THR A 23 -57.81 1.01 -15.69
C THR A 23 -57.58 -0.09 -14.63
N PRO A 24 -57.76 -1.39 -14.96
CA PRO A 24 -57.56 -2.47 -14.00
C PRO A 24 -56.09 -2.64 -13.60
N GLY A 25 -55.82 -2.78 -12.29
CA GLY A 25 -54.47 -2.97 -11.77
C GLY A 25 -53.91 -4.36 -12.07
N TYR A 26 -52.87 -4.45 -12.90
CA TYR A 26 -52.04 -5.64 -13.01
C TYR A 26 -51.18 -5.81 -11.76
N ARG A 27 -51.27 -6.96 -11.09
CA ARG A 27 -50.29 -7.36 -10.08
C ARG A 27 -48.96 -7.72 -10.76
N SER A 28 -47.97 -6.85 -10.64
CA SER A 28 -46.58 -7.23 -10.83
C SER A 28 -46.14 -8.13 -9.67
N HIS A 29 -45.92 -9.42 -9.94
CA HIS A 29 -45.21 -10.29 -9.00
C HIS A 29 -43.73 -9.92 -9.02
N SER A 30 -43.30 -9.08 -8.08
CA SER A 30 -41.89 -8.78 -7.84
C SER A 30 -41.19 -9.99 -7.23
N SER A 31 -40.72 -10.91 -8.07
CA SER A 31 -39.87 -12.03 -7.65
C SER A 31 -38.51 -11.49 -7.20
N SER A 32 -38.39 -11.18 -5.91
CA SER A 32 -37.14 -10.78 -5.27
C SER A 32 -36.19 -11.98 -5.17
N SER A 33 -35.45 -12.24 -6.25
CA SER A 33 -34.37 -13.23 -6.28
C SER A 33 -33.16 -12.70 -5.50
N SER A 34 -33.23 -12.77 -4.17
CA SER A 34 -32.07 -12.56 -3.30
C SER A 34 -31.06 -13.70 -3.53
N SER A 35 -30.01 -13.41 -4.30
CA SER A 35 -28.96 -14.38 -4.65
C SER A 35 -28.31 -14.99 -3.41
N PRO A 36 -28.45 -16.31 -3.15
CA PRO A 36 -27.93 -16.93 -1.92
C PRO A 36 -26.39 -16.98 -1.85
N SER A 37 -25.68 -16.77 -2.96
CA SER A 37 -24.23 -16.94 -3.05
C SER A 37 -23.46 -16.05 -2.07
N VAL A 38 -23.80 -14.76 -1.96
CA VAL A 38 -23.01 -13.80 -1.16
C VAL A 38 -23.01 -14.15 0.33
N ALA A 39 -24.10 -14.72 0.85
CA ALA A 39 -24.16 -15.18 2.24
C ALA A 39 -23.25 -16.40 2.47
N ASN A 40 -23.24 -17.35 1.53
CA ASN A 40 -22.37 -18.52 1.58
C ASN A 40 -20.90 -18.15 1.36
N ASP A 41 -20.61 -17.22 0.44
CA ASP A 41 -19.28 -16.68 0.20
C ASP A 41 -18.73 -16.05 1.49
N VAL A 42 -19.52 -15.20 2.17
CA VAL A 42 -19.11 -14.61 3.46
C VAL A 42 -18.93 -15.67 4.53
N LEU A 43 -19.85 -16.64 4.69
CA LEU A 43 -19.67 -17.76 5.63
C LEU A 43 -18.43 -18.61 5.33
N SER A 44 -17.98 -18.67 4.08
CA SER A 44 -16.71 -19.33 3.72
C SER A 44 -15.47 -18.50 4.06
N ILE A 45 -15.56 -17.16 4.11
CA ILE A 45 -14.50 -16.30 4.65
C ILE A 45 -14.36 -16.55 6.16
N VAL A 46 -15.49 -16.67 6.87
CA VAL A 46 -15.52 -16.93 8.31
C VAL A 46 -14.91 -18.32 8.59
N GLY A 47 -15.58 -19.41 8.20
CA GLY A 47 -15.09 -20.76 8.47
C GLY A 47 -13.75 -21.12 7.79
N GLY A 48 -13.38 -20.41 6.72
CA GLY A 48 -12.10 -20.58 6.03
C GLY A 48 -10.92 -20.00 6.80
N ALA A 49 -11.02 -18.74 7.26
CA ALA A 49 -9.95 -18.05 8.00
C ALA A 49 -9.46 -18.87 9.21
N PHE A 50 -10.43 -19.35 9.99
CA PHE A 50 -10.21 -20.18 11.17
C PHE A 50 -9.81 -21.62 10.82
N GLY A 51 -10.28 -22.14 9.68
CA GLY A 51 -9.97 -23.48 9.19
C GLY A 51 -8.48 -23.70 8.91
N ALA A 52 -7.77 -22.73 8.34
CA ALA A 52 -6.35 -22.86 8.04
C ALA A 52 -5.38 -22.09 8.97
N PHE A 53 -5.88 -21.32 9.95
CA PHE A 53 -5.16 -21.19 11.24
C PHE A 53 -4.85 -22.60 11.82
N ASN A 54 -5.84 -23.50 11.82
CA ASN A 54 -5.67 -24.86 12.33
C ASN A 54 -4.86 -25.78 11.39
N GLN A 55 -4.78 -25.48 10.09
CA GLN A 55 -3.88 -26.21 9.17
C GLN A 55 -2.43 -25.75 9.31
N ALA A 56 -2.17 -24.45 9.47
CA ALA A 56 -0.84 -23.91 9.79
C ALA A 56 -0.26 -24.60 11.05
N ASN A 57 -1.06 -24.64 12.12
CA ASN A 57 -0.65 -25.19 13.41
C ASN A 57 -0.19 -26.66 13.32
N ASN A 58 -0.79 -27.46 12.43
CA ASN A 58 -0.40 -28.87 12.22
C ASN A 58 0.88 -29.06 11.38
N ASN A 59 1.28 -28.06 10.59
CA ASN A 59 2.32 -28.22 9.56
C ASN A 59 3.67 -27.58 9.96
N GLN A 60 3.69 -26.65 10.92
CA GLN A 60 4.89 -25.91 11.34
C GLN A 60 5.85 -26.66 12.29
N ASN A 61 5.59 -27.93 12.63
CA ASN A 61 6.42 -28.71 13.58
C ASN A 61 7.86 -28.97 13.09
N HIS A 62 8.25 -28.46 11.91
CA HIS A 62 9.62 -28.50 11.40
C HIS A 62 10.13 -27.11 10.97
N ASN A 63 11.11 -26.60 11.73
CA ASN A 63 12.13 -25.63 11.32
C ASN A 63 11.67 -24.17 11.06
N HIS A 64 11.40 -23.44 12.15
CA HIS A 64 11.48 -21.97 12.17
C HIS A 64 12.56 -21.51 13.16
N ASN A 65 13.63 -20.91 12.62
CA ASN A 65 14.80 -20.47 13.38
C ASN A 65 14.94 -18.94 13.24
N HIS A 66 13.93 -18.20 13.73
CA HIS A 66 13.81 -16.76 13.51
C HIS A 66 14.57 -15.92 14.56
N ALA A 67 15.59 -15.21 14.09
CA ALA A 67 16.41 -14.34 14.92
C ALA A 67 15.74 -12.98 15.19
N TYR A 68 14.99 -12.87 16.29
CA TYR A 68 14.40 -11.61 16.74
C TYR A 68 15.44 -10.60 17.25
N SER A 69 15.94 -9.76 16.32
CA SER A 69 16.82 -8.63 16.60
C SER A 69 16.12 -7.52 17.42
N HIS A 70 16.03 -7.71 18.73
CA HIS A 70 15.65 -6.66 19.66
C HIS A 70 16.71 -5.55 19.70
N ASN A 71 16.37 -4.34 19.26
CA ASN A 71 17.17 -3.15 19.48
C ASN A 71 16.34 -2.11 20.25
N ASN A 72 16.65 -1.93 21.54
CA ASN A 72 15.93 -1.05 22.44
C ASN A 72 16.92 -0.04 23.03
N GLY A 73 16.88 1.21 22.57
CA GLY A 73 17.97 2.17 22.78
C GLY A 73 17.51 3.62 22.92
N TYR A 74 17.14 4.01 24.14
CA TYR A 74 17.05 5.43 24.51
C TYR A 74 18.45 6.06 24.55
N SER A 75 18.59 7.27 24.01
CA SER A 75 19.77 8.11 24.26
C SER A 75 19.39 9.60 24.26
N TYR A 76 20.07 10.38 25.09
CA TYR A 76 19.80 11.80 25.32
C TYR A 76 20.75 12.69 24.50
N ASN A 77 20.16 13.74 23.91
CA ASN A 77 20.70 15.11 23.86
C ASN A 77 22.23 15.34 23.75
N ASN A 78 22.68 15.86 22.60
CA ASN A 78 23.35 17.18 22.58
C ASN A 78 23.37 17.80 21.18
N GLY A 79 23.36 19.13 21.10
CA GLY A 79 23.29 19.87 19.83
C GLY A 79 24.52 20.73 19.55
N TYR A 80 24.80 20.96 18.26
CA TYR A 80 25.70 22.03 17.79
C TYR A 80 25.09 22.75 16.58
N ASN A 81 24.61 23.96 16.80
CA ASN A 81 24.02 24.78 15.75
C ASN A 81 25.11 25.65 15.09
N ARG A 82 25.67 25.21 13.95
CA ARG A 82 26.69 25.95 13.19
C ARG A 82 26.08 26.91 12.19
N SER A 83 26.10 28.20 12.50
CA SER A 83 25.71 29.27 11.59
C SER A 83 26.76 29.48 10.48
N TYR A 84 26.35 29.28 9.22
CA TYR A 84 27.15 29.63 8.06
C TYR A 84 26.98 31.11 7.70
N GLN A 85 28.09 31.85 7.63
CA GLN A 85 28.12 33.23 7.10
C GLN A 85 28.21 33.18 5.56
N PRO A 86 27.37 33.95 4.82
CA PRO A 86 27.45 34.01 3.37
C PRO A 86 28.69 34.80 2.92
N ARG A 87 29.50 34.20 2.04
CA ARG A 87 30.69 34.84 1.47
C ARG A 87 30.31 35.65 0.23
N THR A 88 30.40 36.97 0.30
CA THR A 88 30.15 37.84 -0.86
C THR A 88 31.26 37.71 -1.90
N VAL A 89 30.87 37.70 -3.17
CA VAL A 89 31.77 37.62 -4.34
C VAL A 89 31.63 38.94 -5.12
N PRO A 90 32.72 39.61 -5.54
CA PRO A 90 32.62 40.85 -6.31
C PRO A 90 31.99 40.61 -7.68
N ALA A 91 31.16 41.55 -8.13
CA ALA A 91 30.44 41.45 -9.40
C ALA A 91 31.40 41.52 -10.61
N PRO A 92 31.23 40.67 -11.64
CA PRO A 92 32.01 40.74 -12.87
C PRO A 92 31.64 41.98 -13.70
N ASN A 93 32.62 42.48 -14.46
CA ASN A 93 32.49 43.73 -15.22
C ASN A 93 31.56 43.54 -16.44
N VAL A 94 30.57 44.41 -16.61
CA VAL A 94 29.56 44.28 -17.68
C VAL A 94 30.09 44.82 -19.01
N ILE A 95 30.40 43.93 -19.95
CA ILE A 95 30.65 44.29 -21.34
C ILE A 95 29.29 44.52 -22.04
N PRO A 96 29.06 45.65 -22.74
CA PRO A 96 27.81 45.90 -23.43
C PRO A 96 27.59 44.86 -24.55
N SER A 97 26.43 44.18 -24.51
CA SER A 97 26.06 43.23 -25.56
C SER A 97 25.79 43.93 -26.90
N PRO A 98 26.20 43.33 -28.03
CA PRO A 98 25.85 43.87 -29.35
C PRO A 98 24.33 43.86 -29.58
N ALA A 99 23.85 44.75 -30.44
CA ALA A 99 22.42 44.94 -30.69
C ALA A 99 21.76 43.64 -31.21
N PRO A 100 20.54 43.31 -30.74
CA PRO A 100 19.88 42.05 -31.10
C PRO A 100 19.55 41.99 -32.60
N ALA A 101 19.87 40.86 -33.22
CA ALA A 101 19.55 40.59 -34.62
C ALA A 101 18.03 40.71 -34.88
N PRO A 102 17.61 41.16 -36.08
CA PRO A 102 16.20 41.36 -36.39
C PRO A 102 15.42 40.05 -36.27
N LYS A 103 14.33 40.06 -35.49
CA LYS A 103 13.50 38.88 -35.21
C LYS A 103 13.02 38.24 -36.53
N PRO A 104 13.27 36.94 -36.76
CA PRO A 104 12.82 36.27 -37.98
C PRO A 104 11.31 36.40 -38.18
N VAL A 105 10.90 36.82 -39.39
CA VAL A 105 9.48 36.91 -39.76
C VAL A 105 8.87 35.51 -39.75
N GLN A 106 8.04 35.23 -38.74
CA GLN A 106 7.35 33.95 -38.61
C GLN A 106 6.30 33.81 -39.73
N ILE A 107 6.64 33.05 -40.75
CA ILE A 107 5.71 32.64 -41.81
C ILE A 107 4.70 31.67 -41.18
N GLN A 108 3.51 32.17 -40.80
CA GLN A 108 2.46 31.31 -40.24
C GLN A 108 1.94 30.37 -41.33
N PRO A 109 2.06 29.03 -41.16
CA PRO A 109 1.51 28.09 -42.13
C PRO A 109 -0.01 28.18 -42.17
N LYS A 110 -0.60 28.03 -43.36
CA LYS A 110 -2.07 28.05 -43.54
C LYS A 110 -2.71 27.01 -42.62
N LYS A 111 -3.51 27.45 -41.64
CA LYS A 111 -4.24 26.57 -40.72
C LYS A 111 -5.10 25.57 -41.51
N ASN A 112 -4.74 24.30 -41.45
CA ASN A 112 -5.58 23.23 -41.95
C ASN A 112 -6.82 23.14 -41.05
N LYS A 113 -8.03 23.20 -41.62
CA LYS A 113 -9.27 23.48 -40.85
C LYS A 113 -10.01 22.25 -40.34
N ALA A 114 -9.61 21.04 -40.72
CA ALA A 114 -10.22 19.83 -40.20
C ALA A 114 -9.86 19.64 -38.71
N PRO A 115 -10.84 19.50 -37.79
CA PRO A 115 -10.55 19.17 -36.40
C PRO A 115 -9.99 17.74 -36.32
N VAL A 116 -8.83 17.58 -35.67
CA VAL A 116 -8.29 16.25 -35.38
C VAL A 116 -9.19 15.60 -34.33
N VAL A 117 -9.76 14.44 -34.67
CA VAL A 117 -10.62 13.69 -33.74
C VAL A 117 -9.74 13.04 -32.66
N THR A 118 -9.71 13.66 -31.48
CA THR A 118 -8.98 13.13 -30.33
C THR A 118 -9.64 11.85 -29.83
N VAL A 119 -8.95 10.72 -29.98
CA VAL A 119 -9.37 9.43 -29.41
C VAL A 119 -9.23 9.50 -27.89
N LYS A 120 -10.28 9.13 -27.16
CA LYS A 120 -10.23 8.90 -25.71
C LYS A 120 -9.77 7.46 -25.44
N PRO A 121 -8.93 7.21 -24.42
CA PRO A 121 -8.67 5.85 -23.95
C PRO A 121 -9.95 5.26 -23.32
N LYS A 122 -10.02 3.92 -23.27
CA LYS A 122 -10.90 3.22 -22.32
C LYS A 122 -10.43 3.58 -20.91
N ALA A 123 -11.35 3.77 -19.96
CA ALA A 123 -10.97 3.97 -18.56
C ALA A 123 -10.20 2.75 -18.05
N ASN A 124 -9.16 2.98 -17.26
CA ASN A 124 -8.53 1.91 -16.51
C ASN A 124 -9.39 1.58 -15.28
N VAL A 125 -9.14 0.44 -14.66
CA VAL A 125 -9.83 0.06 -13.42
C VAL A 125 -8.76 -0.46 -12.46
N MET A 126 -8.45 0.35 -11.44
CA MET A 126 -7.60 -0.07 -10.32
C MET A 126 -8.24 -1.24 -9.57
N PHE A 127 -9.49 -1.05 -9.16
CA PHE A 127 -10.26 -2.04 -8.40
C PHE A 127 -11.68 -2.12 -8.97
N THR A 128 -12.12 -3.31 -9.38
CA THR A 128 -13.55 -3.53 -9.64
C THR A 128 -14.29 -3.63 -8.31
N SER A 129 -15.43 -2.95 -8.15
CA SER A 129 -16.27 -3.06 -6.95
C SER A 129 -16.66 -4.52 -6.62
N ALA A 130 -16.75 -5.40 -7.62
CA ALA A 130 -16.97 -6.85 -7.47
C ALA A 130 -15.82 -7.63 -6.77
N ARG A 131 -14.69 -6.99 -6.47
CA ARG A 131 -13.65 -7.54 -5.57
C ARG A 131 -13.94 -7.22 -4.10
N PHE A 132 -14.63 -6.12 -3.81
CA PHE A 132 -14.98 -5.73 -2.45
C PHE A 132 -16.19 -6.52 -1.95
N LEU A 133 -16.05 -7.09 -0.75
CA LEU A 133 -17.10 -7.80 -0.03
C LEU A 133 -17.46 -6.98 1.21
N SER A 134 -18.76 -6.84 1.47
CA SER A 134 -19.30 -6.09 2.60
C SER A 134 -19.59 -7.02 3.77
N LEU A 135 -18.86 -6.90 4.88
CA LEU A 135 -19.27 -7.52 6.15
C LEU A 135 -20.39 -6.70 6.78
N THR A 136 -21.48 -7.37 7.14
CA THR A 136 -22.52 -6.79 8.00
C THR A 136 -22.09 -6.88 9.47
N ALA A 137 -22.77 -6.16 10.35
CA ALA A 137 -22.49 -6.23 11.79
C ALA A 137 -22.66 -7.66 12.35
N ALA A 138 -23.61 -8.44 11.81
CA ALA A 138 -23.80 -9.84 12.19
C ALA A 138 -22.64 -10.74 11.73
N ASN A 139 -21.99 -10.42 10.60
CA ASN A 139 -20.80 -11.17 10.17
C ASN A 139 -19.57 -10.81 11.01
N LEU A 140 -19.39 -9.53 11.35
CA LEU A 140 -18.32 -9.11 12.26
C LEU A 140 -18.46 -9.75 13.65
N GLN A 141 -19.69 -9.81 14.19
CA GLN A 141 -19.95 -10.51 15.45
C GLN A 141 -19.64 -12.00 15.33
N GLN A 142 -20.15 -12.70 14.30
CA GLN A 142 -19.88 -14.12 14.12
C GLN A 142 -18.37 -14.42 14.00
N ILE A 143 -17.62 -13.61 13.23
CA ILE A 143 -16.16 -13.76 13.13
C ILE A 143 -15.53 -13.61 14.51
N ASN A 144 -15.93 -12.59 15.29
CA ASN A 144 -15.40 -12.36 16.65
C ASN A 144 -15.71 -13.52 17.60
N ASP A 145 -16.96 -14.02 17.59
CA ASP A 145 -17.39 -15.19 18.37
C ASP A 145 -16.51 -16.42 18.04
N GLU A 146 -16.17 -16.63 16.76
CA GLU A 146 -15.27 -17.69 16.31
C GLU A 146 -13.78 -17.44 16.64
N VAL A 147 -13.30 -16.18 16.75
CA VAL A 147 -11.96 -15.88 17.32
C VAL A 147 -11.92 -16.31 18.79
N ILE A 148 -12.94 -15.92 19.57
CA ILE A 148 -13.05 -16.22 21.01
C ILE A 148 -13.09 -17.73 21.25
N GLU A 149 -13.86 -18.47 20.44
CA GLU A 149 -13.89 -19.94 20.52
C GLU A 149 -12.52 -20.55 20.22
N GLN A 150 -11.79 -20.08 19.20
CA GLN A 150 -10.43 -20.58 18.94
C GLN A 150 -9.45 -20.25 20.08
N GLN A 151 -9.48 -19.03 20.61
CA GLN A 151 -8.64 -18.62 21.73
C GLN A 151 -8.97 -19.39 23.02
N GLU A 152 -10.22 -19.82 23.22
CA GLU A 152 -10.58 -20.68 24.37
C GLU A 152 -10.03 -22.10 24.20
N ASN A 153 -10.04 -22.65 22.97
CA ASN A 153 -9.38 -23.92 22.66
C ASN A 153 -7.85 -23.82 22.82
N ASP A 154 -7.22 -22.71 22.42
CA ASP A 154 -5.79 -22.46 22.68
C ASP A 154 -5.49 -22.42 24.20
N LEU A 155 -6.40 -21.88 25.00
CA LEU A 155 -6.28 -21.84 26.47
C LEU A 155 -6.48 -23.22 27.11
N ASP A 156 -7.34 -24.08 26.55
CA ASP A 156 -7.45 -25.50 26.94
C ASP A 156 -6.16 -26.28 26.63
N GLU A 157 -5.57 -26.08 25.45
CA GLU A 157 -4.27 -26.68 25.10
C GLU A 157 -3.15 -26.15 26.02
N ALA A 158 -3.13 -24.85 26.32
CA ALA A 158 -2.19 -24.24 27.26
C ALA A 158 -2.37 -24.77 28.70
N GLU A 159 -3.59 -25.02 29.16
CA GLU A 159 -3.87 -25.56 30.49
C GLU A 159 -3.35 -27.00 30.64
N GLU A 160 -3.56 -27.87 29.65
CA GLU A 160 -3.00 -29.23 29.65
C GLU A 160 -1.45 -29.22 29.60
N LYS A 161 -0.83 -28.25 28.91
CA LYS A 161 0.63 -28.03 28.96
C LYS A 161 1.13 -27.50 30.30
N LEU A 162 0.29 -26.77 31.05
CA LEU A 162 0.62 -26.19 32.35
C LEU A 162 0.30 -27.11 33.53
N LYS A 163 -0.42 -28.20 33.34
CA LYS A 163 -0.96 -29.13 34.34
C LYS A 163 -0.06 -29.45 35.55
N ASP A 164 1.20 -29.86 35.32
CA ASP A 164 2.15 -30.16 36.41
C ASP A 164 2.66 -28.91 37.16
N HIS A 165 2.45 -27.73 36.58
CA HIS A 165 2.77 -26.38 37.07
C HIS A 165 1.53 -25.58 37.52
N LEU A 166 0.34 -26.19 37.54
CA LEU A 166 -0.87 -25.64 38.14
C LEU A 166 -1.11 -26.26 39.53
N PRO A 167 -2.05 -25.73 40.34
CA PRO A 167 -2.43 -26.36 41.59
C PRO A 167 -3.05 -27.73 41.30
N PRO A 168 -2.65 -28.79 42.03
CA PRO A 168 -3.29 -30.08 41.89
C PRO A 168 -4.75 -30.04 42.37
N ASP A 169 -5.55 -31.02 41.95
CA ASP A 169 -6.95 -31.16 42.35
C ASP A 169 -7.13 -31.25 43.88
N GLU A 170 -8.34 -30.98 44.38
CA GLU A 170 -8.64 -30.94 45.82
C GLU A 170 -8.19 -32.20 46.59
N ALA A 171 -8.35 -33.40 46.00
CA ALA A 171 -7.95 -34.64 46.65
C ALA A 171 -6.43 -34.82 46.66
N THR A 172 -5.77 -34.59 45.53
CA THR A 172 -4.30 -34.64 45.43
C THR A 172 -3.65 -33.57 46.33
N LEU A 173 -4.24 -32.38 46.45
CA LEU A 173 -3.76 -31.32 47.33
C LEU A 173 -3.98 -31.65 48.81
N LEU A 174 -5.12 -32.28 49.17
CA LEU A 174 -5.35 -32.82 50.51
C LEU A 174 -4.32 -33.90 50.88
N ASP A 175 -3.95 -34.77 49.94
CA ASP A 175 -2.92 -35.79 50.16
C ASP A 175 -1.51 -35.21 50.19
N GLN A 176 -1.20 -34.16 49.42
CA GLN A 176 0.03 -33.40 49.61
C GLN A 176 0.09 -32.75 51.00
N MET A 177 -1.01 -32.13 51.47
CA MET A 177 -1.09 -31.61 52.84
C MET A 177 -0.92 -32.70 53.91
N ASN A 178 -1.55 -33.87 53.73
CA ASN A 178 -1.39 -35.04 54.60
C ASN A 178 0.10 -35.47 54.68
N ASN A 179 0.72 -35.71 53.52
CA ASN A 179 2.11 -36.18 53.41
C ASN A 179 3.14 -35.14 53.88
N SER A 180 2.83 -33.85 53.73
CA SER A 180 3.68 -32.77 54.24
C SER A 180 3.58 -32.59 55.76
N GLY A 181 2.60 -33.20 56.43
CA GLY A 181 2.45 -33.20 57.90
C GLY A 181 1.34 -32.28 58.44
N ILE A 182 0.58 -31.62 57.58
CA ILE A 182 -0.55 -30.78 57.98
C ILE A 182 -1.69 -31.73 58.39
N THR A 183 -1.96 -31.85 59.68
CA THR A 183 -3.04 -32.72 60.20
C THR A 183 -4.34 -31.99 60.45
N ASP A 184 -4.31 -30.69 60.78
CA ASP A 184 -5.50 -29.90 61.11
C ASP A 184 -6.44 -29.77 59.91
N ARG A 185 -7.72 -30.12 60.13
CA ARG A 185 -8.78 -30.01 59.14
C ARG A 185 -9.18 -28.55 58.89
N ALA A 186 -9.13 -27.67 59.88
CA ALA A 186 -9.47 -26.26 59.70
C ALA A 186 -8.47 -25.61 58.74
N LYS A 187 -7.17 -25.74 59.03
CA LYS A 187 -6.10 -25.23 58.15
C LYS A 187 -6.12 -25.84 56.74
N LYS A 188 -6.50 -27.10 56.57
CA LYS A 188 -6.74 -27.69 55.25
C LYS A 188 -7.81 -26.95 54.46
N MET A 189 -8.97 -26.69 55.06
CA MET A 189 -10.03 -25.94 54.38
C MET A 189 -9.59 -24.49 54.09
N GLU A 190 -8.92 -23.81 55.04
CA GLU A 190 -8.42 -22.45 54.82
C GLU A 190 -7.44 -22.36 53.64
N ILE A 191 -6.58 -23.39 53.44
CA ILE A 191 -5.65 -23.51 52.31
C ILE A 191 -6.41 -23.80 51.01
N LEU A 192 -7.35 -24.77 51.00
CA LEU A 192 -8.16 -25.10 49.83
C LEU A 192 -8.98 -23.89 49.35
N ASP A 193 -9.62 -23.18 50.27
CA ASP A 193 -10.36 -21.96 49.99
C ASP A 193 -9.41 -20.90 49.38
N ALA A 194 -8.23 -20.68 49.96
CA ALA A 194 -7.26 -19.72 49.41
C ALA A 194 -6.74 -20.08 48.00
N VAL A 195 -6.53 -21.37 47.72
CA VAL A 195 -6.16 -21.88 46.39
C VAL A 195 -7.29 -21.66 45.38
N LYS A 196 -8.53 -21.93 45.80
CA LYS A 196 -9.75 -21.77 44.98
C LYS A 196 -10.12 -20.30 44.74
N ASP A 197 -9.83 -19.43 45.72
CA ASP A 197 -9.99 -17.97 45.64
C ASP A 197 -8.88 -17.31 44.77
N GLY A 198 -7.86 -18.05 44.32
CA GLY A 198 -6.71 -17.52 43.59
C GLY A 198 -5.70 -16.75 44.44
N ASP A 199 -5.88 -16.70 45.76
CA ASP A 199 -5.02 -15.97 46.71
C ASP A 199 -3.77 -16.79 47.05
N ALA A 200 -2.84 -16.84 46.09
CA ALA A 200 -1.54 -17.50 46.19
C ALA A 200 -0.75 -17.10 47.45
N ASP A 201 -0.88 -15.85 47.87
CA ASP A 201 -0.14 -15.27 48.98
C ASP A 201 -0.73 -15.71 50.34
N ARG A 202 -2.06 -15.82 50.46
CA ARG A 202 -2.75 -16.46 51.59
C ARG A 202 -2.52 -17.97 51.62
N ALA A 203 -2.60 -18.65 50.48
CA ALA A 203 -2.32 -20.09 50.39
C ALA A 203 -0.92 -20.41 50.92
N ARG A 204 0.10 -19.63 50.49
CA ARG A 204 1.46 -19.68 51.04
C ARG A 204 1.51 -19.42 52.54
N ARG A 205 0.93 -18.32 53.02
CA ARG A 205 0.97 -17.94 54.45
C ARG A 205 0.41 -19.06 55.33
N LEU A 206 -0.74 -19.62 54.95
CA LEU A 206 -1.40 -20.70 55.68
C LEU A 206 -0.61 -22.02 55.65
N TRP A 207 0.03 -22.35 54.52
CA TRP A 207 0.90 -23.53 54.44
C TRP A 207 2.15 -23.40 55.33
N VAL A 208 2.77 -22.21 55.37
CA VAL A 208 3.90 -21.93 56.27
C VAL A 208 3.47 -21.94 57.74
N GLU A 209 2.29 -21.40 58.06
CA GLU A 209 1.71 -21.47 59.42
C GLU A 209 1.46 -22.92 59.85
N ALA A 210 0.91 -23.76 58.97
CA ALA A 210 0.50 -25.12 59.27
C ALA A 210 1.63 -26.15 59.32
N ASN A 211 2.82 -25.84 58.76
CA ASN A 211 3.92 -26.82 58.61
C ASN A 211 5.34 -26.26 58.79
N GLY A 212 5.53 -24.94 58.78
CA GLY A 212 6.86 -24.30 58.83
C GLY A 212 7.75 -24.50 57.60
N ARG A 213 7.34 -25.31 56.60
CA ARG A 213 8.08 -25.53 55.36
C ARG A 213 7.82 -24.42 54.34
N SER A 214 8.87 -23.66 54.01
CA SER A 214 8.80 -22.53 53.09
C SER A 214 9.03 -22.89 51.61
N THR A 215 9.59 -24.07 51.30
CA THR A 215 9.81 -24.53 49.91
C THR A 215 8.49 -24.94 49.26
N ASP A 216 7.82 -25.93 49.85
CA ASP A 216 6.50 -26.46 49.44
C ASP A 216 5.50 -25.30 49.25
N ALA A 217 5.47 -24.35 50.20
CA ALA A 217 4.59 -23.18 50.17
C ALA A 217 4.89 -22.18 49.04
N ARG A 218 6.15 -22.09 48.59
CA ARG A 218 6.55 -21.26 47.42
C ARG A 218 6.28 -21.95 46.09
N GLU A 219 6.30 -23.29 46.05
CA GLU A 219 5.83 -24.02 44.88
C GLU A 219 4.31 -23.82 44.72
N LEU A 220 3.54 -23.97 45.80
CA LEU A 220 2.11 -23.69 45.79
C LEU A 220 1.80 -22.23 45.42
N GLU A 221 2.56 -21.26 45.94
CA GLU A 221 2.47 -19.85 45.53
C GLU A 221 2.60 -19.68 44.01
N LYS A 222 3.67 -20.22 43.40
CA LYS A 222 3.89 -20.15 41.95
C LYS A 222 2.74 -20.80 41.16
N LYS A 223 2.24 -21.95 41.64
CA LYS A 223 1.16 -22.72 41.01
C LYS A 223 -0.16 -21.96 41.02
N VAL A 224 -0.57 -21.42 42.17
CA VAL A 224 -1.82 -20.64 42.30
C VAL A 224 -1.76 -19.35 41.48
N ASP A 225 -0.63 -18.65 41.47
CA ASP A 225 -0.47 -17.42 40.68
C ASP A 225 -0.44 -17.69 39.16
N LEU A 226 0.00 -18.87 38.70
CA LEU A 226 -0.20 -19.27 37.30
C LEU A 226 -1.67 -19.54 36.98
N GLN A 227 -2.39 -20.30 37.82
CA GLN A 227 -3.82 -20.56 37.62
C GLN A 227 -4.64 -19.27 37.59
N ASN A 228 -4.37 -18.34 38.51
CA ASN A 228 -5.12 -17.09 38.59
C ASN A 228 -4.93 -16.24 37.33
N GLN A 229 -3.71 -16.18 36.79
CA GLN A 229 -3.42 -15.46 35.54
C GLN A 229 -4.01 -16.16 34.30
N LEU A 230 -4.00 -17.51 34.26
CA LEU A 230 -4.67 -18.28 33.22
C LEU A 230 -6.20 -18.05 33.25
N ASN A 231 -6.80 -17.98 34.44
CA ASN A 231 -8.20 -17.63 34.63
C ASN A 231 -8.49 -16.19 34.16
N GLU A 232 -7.61 -15.22 34.43
CA GLU A 232 -7.74 -13.85 33.91
C GLU A 232 -7.71 -13.80 32.38
N LEU A 233 -6.84 -14.59 31.73
CA LEU A 233 -6.82 -14.72 30.27
C LEU A 233 -8.13 -15.31 29.72
N ARG A 234 -8.68 -16.35 30.37
CA ARG A 234 -9.99 -16.95 30.00
C ARG A 234 -11.15 -15.96 30.20
N GLU A 235 -11.15 -15.18 31.28
CA GLU A 235 -12.18 -14.15 31.50
C GLU A 235 -12.12 -13.07 30.42
N ARG A 236 -10.92 -12.55 30.11
CA ARG A 236 -10.70 -11.56 29.05
C ARG A 236 -11.04 -12.10 27.65
N ASN A 237 -10.71 -13.36 27.38
CA ASN A 237 -11.06 -14.03 26.14
C ASN A 237 -12.58 -13.99 25.90
N ARG A 238 -13.33 -14.46 26.90
CA ARG A 238 -14.81 -14.53 26.86
C ARG A 238 -15.49 -13.15 26.84
N ASN A 239 -14.80 -12.11 27.32
CA ASN A 239 -15.23 -10.71 27.22
C ASN A 239 -14.85 -10.05 25.86
N GLY A 240 -13.97 -10.67 25.08
CA GLY A 240 -13.44 -10.13 23.82
C GLY A 240 -12.43 -9.00 23.99
N ASP A 241 -11.78 -8.88 25.16
CA ASP A 241 -10.76 -7.86 25.48
C ASP A 241 -9.36 -8.43 25.79
N LEU A 242 -9.13 -9.70 25.41
CA LEU A 242 -7.81 -10.33 25.46
C LEU A 242 -6.84 -9.67 24.47
N SER A 243 -5.68 -9.18 24.95
CA SER A 243 -4.68 -8.52 24.10
C SER A 243 -3.33 -9.25 24.07
N ARG A 244 -2.53 -9.01 23.01
CA ARG A 244 -1.10 -9.40 22.94
C ARG A 244 -0.31 -8.96 24.17
N ARG A 245 -0.70 -7.89 24.87
CA ARG A 245 -0.03 -7.45 26.11
C ARG A 245 -0.25 -8.43 27.26
N ASP A 246 -1.49 -8.90 27.42
CA ASP A 246 -1.86 -9.79 28.53
C ASP A 246 -1.24 -11.17 28.34
N LEU A 247 -1.30 -11.71 27.12
CA LEU A 247 -0.60 -12.93 26.71
C LEU A 247 0.93 -12.82 26.90
N LYS A 248 1.53 -11.67 26.57
CA LYS A 248 2.96 -11.43 26.82
C LYS A 248 3.31 -11.33 28.30
N ASN A 249 2.43 -10.78 29.14
CA ASN A 249 2.61 -10.77 30.59
C ASN A 249 2.58 -12.19 31.16
N PHE A 250 1.60 -13.00 30.73
CA PHE A 250 1.49 -14.41 31.09
C PHE A 250 2.70 -15.22 30.62
N ALA A 251 3.14 -15.06 29.36
CA ALA A 251 4.34 -15.72 28.83
C ALA A 251 5.60 -15.41 29.67
N ASN A 252 5.74 -14.18 30.20
CA ASN A 252 6.83 -13.83 31.11
C ASN A 252 6.69 -14.47 32.49
N SER A 253 5.47 -14.56 33.01
CA SER A 253 5.14 -15.25 34.27
C SER A 253 5.45 -16.75 34.19
N VAL A 254 5.06 -17.39 33.08
CA VAL A 254 5.42 -18.77 32.70
C VAL A 254 6.95 -18.94 32.65
N ARG A 255 7.69 -18.03 32.01
CA ARG A 255 9.17 -18.07 31.92
C ARG A 255 9.90 -17.94 33.26
N ASP A 256 9.32 -17.30 34.29
CA ASP A 256 9.88 -17.25 35.65
C ASP A 256 9.56 -18.51 36.48
N LYS A 257 8.41 -19.13 36.24
CA LYS A 257 7.86 -20.18 37.10
C LYS A 257 8.13 -21.59 36.58
N MET A 258 8.17 -21.79 35.27
CA MET A 258 8.59 -23.03 34.64
C MET A 258 10.09 -23.05 34.37
N GLY A 259 10.71 -24.21 34.53
CA GLY A 259 12.09 -24.43 34.08
C GLY A 259 12.21 -24.36 32.56
N ALA A 260 13.43 -24.19 32.04
CA ALA A 260 13.67 -24.36 30.61
C ALA A 260 13.47 -25.84 30.22
N GLY A 261 12.62 -26.09 29.22
CA GLY A 261 12.22 -27.44 28.82
C GLY A 261 11.19 -27.39 27.69
N ARG A 262 10.99 -28.54 27.05
CA ARG A 262 10.18 -28.68 25.84
C ARG A 262 8.77 -28.11 25.99
N ASP A 263 8.09 -28.43 27.08
CA ASP A 263 6.67 -28.10 27.28
C ASP A 263 6.47 -26.59 27.50
N ARG A 264 7.46 -25.91 28.12
CA ARG A 264 7.51 -24.45 28.20
C ARG A 264 7.67 -23.84 26.81
N ASP A 265 8.54 -24.40 25.98
CA ASP A 265 8.89 -23.83 24.69
C ASP A 265 7.75 -24.04 23.67
N GLU A 266 7.12 -25.22 23.65
CA GLU A 266 5.86 -25.44 22.93
C GLU A 266 4.76 -24.48 23.40
N LEU A 267 4.59 -24.26 24.71
CA LEU A 267 3.63 -23.30 25.24
C LEU A 267 3.91 -21.85 24.82
N MET A 268 5.17 -21.45 24.61
CA MET A 268 5.48 -20.13 24.03
C MET A 268 4.96 -20.03 22.59
N ASP A 269 5.15 -21.06 21.78
CA ASP A 269 4.68 -21.10 20.39
C ASP A 269 3.15 -21.05 20.29
N HIS A 270 2.41 -21.61 21.26
CA HIS A 270 0.95 -21.43 21.35
C HIS A 270 0.57 -19.99 21.78
N LEU A 271 1.24 -19.42 22.79
CA LEU A 271 0.95 -18.06 23.29
C LEU A 271 1.26 -16.95 22.27
N ASP A 272 2.26 -17.12 21.42
CA ASP A 272 2.55 -16.16 20.34
C ASP A 272 1.50 -16.26 19.21
N LYS A 273 0.99 -17.46 18.86
CA LYS A 273 -0.16 -17.63 17.94
C LYS A 273 -1.45 -17.03 18.49
N MET A 274 -1.72 -17.21 19.78
CA MET A 274 -2.82 -16.54 20.48
C MET A 274 -2.71 -15.01 20.40
N ALA A 275 -1.49 -14.46 20.42
CA ALA A 275 -1.27 -13.03 20.35
C ALA A 275 -1.57 -12.45 18.95
N ASP A 276 -1.32 -13.23 17.89
CA ASP A 276 -1.72 -12.84 16.54
C ASP A 276 -3.26 -12.93 16.35
N ARG A 277 -3.92 -13.92 16.98
CA ARG A 277 -5.39 -13.96 17.09
C ARG A 277 -5.97 -12.78 17.89
N ALA A 278 -5.31 -12.37 18.97
CA ALA A 278 -5.72 -11.21 19.78
C ALA A 278 -5.59 -9.88 19.02
N ASP A 279 -4.52 -9.71 18.23
CA ASP A 279 -4.38 -8.54 17.35
C ASP A 279 -5.44 -8.57 16.23
N LEU A 280 -5.75 -9.73 15.64
CA LEU A 280 -6.89 -9.89 14.71
C LEU A 280 -8.21 -9.46 15.37
N GLN A 281 -8.42 -9.83 16.63
CA GLN A 281 -9.62 -9.50 17.39
C GLN A 281 -9.78 -7.99 17.60
N ASP A 282 -8.72 -7.26 17.99
CA ASP A 282 -8.75 -5.80 18.11
C ASP A 282 -9.07 -5.12 16.76
N LEU A 283 -8.48 -5.61 15.66
CA LEU A 283 -8.76 -5.10 14.31
C LEU A 283 -10.22 -5.34 13.86
N LEU A 284 -10.87 -6.40 14.36
CA LEU A 284 -12.29 -6.73 14.10
C LEU A 284 -13.25 -5.98 15.03
N ASN A 285 -12.95 -5.88 16.32
CA ASN A 285 -13.72 -5.13 17.32
C ASN A 285 -13.83 -3.64 16.94
N ASN A 286 -12.76 -3.08 16.37
CA ASN A 286 -12.73 -1.70 15.88
C ASN A 286 -13.28 -1.54 14.44
N ALA A 287 -13.83 -2.58 13.81
CA ALA A 287 -14.28 -2.52 12.42
C ALA A 287 -15.63 -1.81 12.25
N THR A 288 -15.77 -1.07 11.14
CA THR A 288 -17.03 -0.41 10.75
C THR A 288 -17.83 -1.31 9.78
N PRO A 289 -19.04 -1.77 10.15
CA PRO A 289 -19.89 -2.56 9.28
C PRO A 289 -20.19 -1.86 7.94
N ASN A 290 -20.13 -2.59 6.84
CA ASN A 290 -20.44 -2.12 5.48
C ASN A 290 -19.63 -0.89 5.01
N ALA A 291 -18.37 -0.72 5.45
CA ALA A 291 -17.51 0.42 5.05
C ALA A 291 -17.34 0.58 3.51
N GLY A 292 -17.50 -0.49 2.73
CA GLY A 292 -17.43 -0.44 1.27
C GLY A 292 -16.01 -0.07 0.81
N THR A 293 -15.87 1.03 0.05
CA THR A 293 -14.55 1.59 -0.31
C THR A 293 -14.18 2.85 0.48
N MET A 294 -14.98 3.24 1.49
CA MET A 294 -14.70 4.43 2.31
C MET A 294 -13.66 4.10 3.40
N GLY A 295 -12.77 5.04 3.71
CA GLY A 295 -11.68 4.82 4.69
C GLY A 295 -10.42 4.17 4.13
N LEU A 296 -10.42 3.78 2.84
CA LEU A 296 -9.22 3.36 2.11
C LEU A 296 -8.35 4.59 1.80
N GLY A 297 -7.52 4.99 2.76
CA GLY A 297 -6.55 6.08 2.61
C GLY A 297 -5.41 5.74 1.63
N SER A 298 -4.62 6.75 1.30
CA SER A 298 -3.32 6.58 0.62
C SER A 298 -2.22 6.21 1.62
N GLY A 299 -1.17 5.52 1.15
CA GLY A 299 -0.08 5.01 1.99
C GLY A 299 -0.32 3.59 2.50
N SER A 300 0.43 3.22 3.56
CA SER A 300 0.33 1.90 4.19
C SER A 300 -0.99 1.72 4.95
N LEU A 301 -1.57 0.54 4.83
CA LEU A 301 -2.73 0.07 5.57
C LEU A 301 -2.34 -1.17 6.37
N SER A 302 -3.08 -1.46 7.44
CA SER A 302 -3.03 -2.79 8.06
C SER A 302 -3.68 -3.79 7.10
N VAL A 303 -3.00 -4.90 6.83
CA VAL A 303 -3.47 -5.92 5.87
C VAL A 303 -3.55 -7.28 6.55
N ILE A 304 -4.75 -7.86 6.58
CA ILE A 304 -5.00 -9.24 7.03
C ILE A 304 -5.05 -10.13 5.79
N TYR A 305 -3.97 -10.84 5.49
CA TYR A 305 -3.91 -11.82 4.42
C TYR A 305 -4.67 -13.08 4.84
N ASN A 306 -5.65 -13.49 4.03
CA ASN A 306 -6.67 -14.45 4.44
C ASN A 306 -6.71 -15.66 3.46
N PRO A 307 -6.36 -16.86 3.95
CA PRO A 307 -5.96 -18.65 2.78
C PRO A 307 -7.09 -19.10 1.88
N ASN A 308 -8.23 -18.45 1.93
CA ASN A 308 -9.13 -18.56 3.09
C ASN A 308 -10.33 -17.65 2.76
N MET A 309 -10.03 -16.49 2.19
CA MET A 309 -10.86 -15.77 1.24
C MET A 309 -10.23 -15.92 -0.17
N PRO A 310 -10.99 -16.00 -1.29
CA PRO A 310 -10.43 -16.23 -2.63
C PRO A 310 -9.47 -15.13 -3.11
N GLU A 311 -8.46 -15.49 -3.92
CA GLU A 311 -7.38 -14.59 -4.35
C GLU A 311 -7.91 -13.26 -4.93
N GLY A 312 -7.40 -12.14 -4.41
CA GLY A 312 -7.73 -10.80 -4.90
C GLY A 312 -9.12 -10.28 -4.53
N LYS A 313 -9.88 -10.98 -3.68
CA LYS A 313 -11.03 -10.40 -2.96
C LYS A 313 -10.55 -9.53 -1.80
N VAL A 314 -11.36 -8.54 -1.43
CA VAL A 314 -11.05 -7.59 -0.35
C VAL A 314 -12.27 -7.40 0.55
N VAL A 315 -12.07 -7.40 1.85
CA VAL A 315 -12.96 -6.76 2.82
C VAL A 315 -12.27 -5.50 3.33
N ASN A 316 -12.98 -4.39 3.36
CA ASN A 316 -12.54 -3.17 4.03
C ASN A 316 -13.20 -3.13 5.42
N LEU A 317 -12.39 -3.06 6.48
CA LEU A 317 -12.88 -2.96 7.86
C LEU A 317 -13.16 -1.51 8.28
N GLY A 318 -12.89 -0.51 7.43
CA GLY A 318 -13.25 0.90 7.64
C GLY A 318 -12.41 1.65 8.68
N ASN A 319 -11.58 0.94 9.44
CA ASN A 319 -10.69 1.47 10.49
C ASN A 319 -9.23 1.65 10.01
N GLY A 320 -9.01 1.72 8.69
CA GLY A 320 -7.67 1.69 8.07
C GLY A 320 -7.12 0.28 7.84
N THR A 321 -7.86 -0.76 8.18
CA THR A 321 -7.52 -2.16 7.92
C THR A 321 -8.28 -2.71 6.72
N VAL A 322 -7.58 -3.46 5.88
CA VAL A 322 -8.18 -4.32 4.85
C VAL A 322 -7.84 -5.77 5.14
N MET A 323 -8.74 -6.67 4.77
CA MET A 323 -8.50 -8.11 4.72
C MET A 323 -8.50 -8.51 3.25
N VAL A 324 -7.48 -9.24 2.80
CA VAL A 324 -7.28 -9.57 1.38
C VAL A 324 -7.15 -11.09 1.22
N GLY A 325 -7.91 -11.64 0.29
CA GLY A 325 -7.91 -13.08 0.02
C GLY A 325 -6.65 -13.51 -0.74
N THR A 326 -6.02 -14.58 -0.27
CA THR A 326 -4.76 -15.12 -0.83
C THR A 326 -4.89 -16.50 -1.45
N ASP A 327 -6.02 -17.19 -1.28
CA ASP A 327 -6.30 -18.59 -1.67
C ASP A 327 -5.34 -19.71 -1.16
N ARG A 328 -4.30 -19.32 -0.43
CA ARG A 328 -3.28 -20.20 0.18
C ARG A 328 -2.46 -19.45 1.23
N GLY A 329 -1.60 -20.20 1.93
CA GLY A 329 -0.71 -19.68 2.96
C GLY A 329 -1.28 -19.84 4.36
N GLU A 330 -0.96 -18.91 5.24
CA GLU A 330 -1.47 -18.82 6.61
C GLU A 330 -2.22 -17.49 6.77
N LEU A 331 -2.79 -17.20 7.95
CA LEU A 331 -3.31 -15.85 8.22
C LEU A 331 -2.18 -14.96 8.71
N GLU A 332 -1.87 -13.90 7.95
CA GLU A 332 -0.78 -12.96 8.25
C GLU A 332 -1.34 -11.55 8.44
N ILE A 333 -0.89 -10.84 9.49
CA ILE A 333 -1.22 -9.42 9.71
C ILE A 333 0.01 -8.58 9.40
N GLY A 334 -0.02 -7.88 8.27
CA GLY A 334 1.09 -7.09 7.75
C GLY A 334 0.77 -5.60 7.58
N GLN A 335 1.74 -4.88 7.02
CA GLN A 335 1.63 -3.48 6.60
C GLN A 335 1.99 -3.39 5.12
N ALA A 336 1.06 -2.92 4.29
CA ALA A 336 1.25 -2.73 2.85
C ALA A 336 0.24 -1.71 2.29
N THR A 337 0.48 -1.18 1.10
CA THR A 337 -0.61 -0.52 0.36
C THR A 337 -1.64 -1.54 -0.11
N LEU A 338 -2.87 -1.08 -0.39
CA LEU A 338 -3.90 -1.91 -1.02
C LEU A 338 -3.47 -2.48 -2.39
N ALA A 339 -2.50 -1.85 -3.07
CA ALA A 339 -2.00 -2.30 -4.36
C ALA A 339 -1.01 -3.47 -4.23
N GLU A 340 -0.03 -3.37 -3.34
CA GLU A 340 0.88 -4.47 -3.00
C GLU A 340 0.10 -5.70 -2.51
N ALA A 341 -0.86 -5.50 -1.59
CA ALA A 341 -1.68 -6.56 -1.05
C ALA A 341 -2.51 -7.30 -2.11
N LEU A 342 -2.83 -6.63 -3.23
CA LEU A 342 -3.55 -7.19 -4.39
C LEU A 342 -2.63 -7.64 -5.53
N GLY A 343 -1.32 -7.74 -5.30
CA GLY A 343 -0.34 -8.20 -6.28
C GLY A 343 -0.13 -7.25 -7.47
N MET A 344 -0.42 -5.95 -7.31
CA MET A 344 -0.09 -4.92 -8.30
C MET A 344 1.26 -4.28 -7.98
N LYS A 345 2.06 -3.96 -9.00
CA LYS A 345 3.33 -3.25 -8.81
C LYS A 345 3.07 -1.84 -8.28
N VAL A 346 3.52 -1.56 -7.06
CA VAL A 346 3.69 -0.21 -6.54
C VAL A 346 5.00 0.39 -7.05
N ALA A 347 4.97 1.69 -7.31
CA ALA A 347 6.08 2.39 -7.94
C ALA A 347 7.17 2.85 -6.97
N GLN A 348 8.42 2.88 -7.42
CA GLN A 348 9.52 3.46 -6.65
C GLN A 348 9.93 4.82 -7.22
N GLY A 349 9.72 5.89 -6.44
CA GLY A 349 10.04 7.27 -6.82
C GLY A 349 8.89 8.01 -7.51
N GLU A 350 9.25 9.03 -8.30
CA GLU A 350 8.30 9.98 -8.90
C GLU A 350 7.78 9.50 -10.27
N PRO A 351 6.49 9.72 -10.59
CA PRO A 351 5.95 9.42 -11.91
C PRO A 351 6.52 10.36 -12.97
N GLU A 352 6.59 9.88 -14.22
CA GLU A 352 7.00 10.73 -15.36
C GLU A 352 6.12 12.00 -15.44
N PRO A 353 6.70 13.19 -15.65
CA PRO A 353 5.95 14.44 -15.53
C PRO A 353 4.83 14.55 -16.58
N GLU A 354 3.68 15.07 -16.13
CA GLU A 354 2.60 15.48 -17.03
C GLU A 354 3.08 16.54 -18.02
N SER A 355 2.51 16.54 -19.22
CA SER A 355 2.95 17.42 -20.30
C SER A 355 1.78 18.04 -21.06
N ASP A 356 1.76 19.37 -21.12
CA ASP A 356 0.96 20.16 -22.08
C ASP A 356 1.72 20.50 -23.37
N ALA A 357 2.99 20.05 -23.49
CA ALA A 357 3.84 20.40 -24.62
C ALA A 357 3.30 19.83 -25.93
N LYS A 358 2.93 20.71 -26.87
CA LYS A 358 2.45 20.35 -28.21
C LYS A 358 3.60 19.74 -29.01
N ILE A 359 3.64 18.41 -29.09
CA ILE A 359 4.65 17.70 -29.88
C ILE A 359 4.37 17.85 -31.38
N PRO A 360 5.39 17.94 -32.23
CA PRO A 360 5.22 17.82 -33.67
C PRO A 360 5.02 16.34 -34.03
N THR A 361 4.02 16.05 -34.86
CA THR A 361 3.71 14.70 -35.38
C THR A 361 3.94 14.57 -36.89
N SER A 362 4.52 15.59 -37.52
CA SER A 362 4.87 15.64 -38.94
C SER A 362 5.94 16.70 -39.22
N GLY A 363 6.56 16.64 -40.39
CA GLY A 363 7.59 17.56 -40.84
C GLY A 363 9.00 17.22 -40.34
N VAL A 364 9.92 18.17 -40.45
CA VAL A 364 11.27 18.08 -39.86
C VAL A 364 11.26 18.69 -38.46
N VAL A 365 11.84 17.96 -37.51
CA VAL A 365 12.05 18.40 -36.13
C VAL A 365 13.54 18.33 -35.81
N LEU A 366 14.07 19.39 -35.20
CA LEU A 366 15.43 19.42 -34.66
C LEU A 366 15.34 19.39 -33.13
N ARG A 367 16.21 18.60 -32.48
CA ARG A 367 16.33 18.49 -31.02
C ARG A 367 17.78 18.67 -30.59
N ASN A 368 17.99 19.34 -29.47
CA ASN A 368 19.21 19.25 -28.69
C ASN A 368 18.81 18.59 -27.35
N SER A 369 19.42 17.47 -26.98
CA SER A 369 19.03 16.73 -25.76
C SER A 369 19.52 17.45 -24.49
N LYS A 370 18.92 17.18 -23.32
CA LYS A 370 19.41 17.77 -22.05
C LYS A 370 20.83 17.28 -21.71
N SER A 371 21.14 16.05 -22.11
CA SER A 371 22.42 15.36 -21.91
C SER A 371 23.57 15.88 -22.77
N SER A 372 23.33 16.73 -23.77
CA SER A 372 24.37 17.28 -24.63
C SER A 372 25.20 18.39 -23.97
N GLN A 373 24.67 19.02 -22.92
CA GLN A 373 25.26 20.07 -22.07
C GLN A 373 25.70 21.38 -22.76
N GLY A 374 25.82 21.44 -24.09
CA GLY A 374 26.15 22.65 -24.85
C GLY A 374 25.04 23.11 -25.80
N SER A 375 25.03 24.40 -26.13
CA SER A 375 24.17 24.93 -27.19
C SER A 375 24.78 24.67 -28.58
N VAL A 376 23.92 24.71 -29.61
CA VAL A 376 24.33 24.54 -31.01
C VAL A 376 23.75 25.65 -31.88
N SER A 377 24.60 26.29 -32.69
CA SER A 377 24.24 27.37 -33.61
C SER A 377 24.17 26.85 -35.04
N TYR A 378 23.07 27.14 -35.74
CA TYR A 378 22.78 26.59 -37.06
C TYR A 378 21.96 27.53 -37.95
N VAL A 379 22.05 27.33 -39.26
CA VAL A 379 21.37 28.12 -40.29
C VAL A 379 20.45 27.22 -41.11
N VAL A 380 19.16 27.55 -41.13
CA VAL A 380 18.14 26.87 -41.94
C VAL A 380 18.02 27.56 -43.31
N ASN A 381 18.02 26.76 -44.37
CA ASN A 381 17.94 27.15 -45.79
C ASN A 381 18.91 28.28 -46.17
N SER A 382 20.11 28.28 -45.58
CA SER A 382 21.16 29.30 -45.73
C SER A 382 20.68 30.75 -45.52
N LYS A 383 19.63 30.96 -44.72
CA LYS A 383 18.97 32.27 -44.54
C LYS A 383 18.56 32.59 -43.10
N TYR A 384 18.20 31.59 -42.30
CA TYR A 384 17.64 31.80 -40.95
C TYR A 384 18.54 31.17 -39.90
N SER A 385 19.29 32.01 -39.18
CA SER A 385 20.16 31.57 -38.08
C SER A 385 19.38 31.36 -36.78
N TYR A 386 19.73 30.31 -36.04
CA TYR A 386 19.15 29.92 -34.76
C TYR A 386 20.24 29.41 -33.81
N GLU A 387 19.97 29.47 -32.51
CA GLU A 387 20.71 28.76 -31.47
C GLU A 387 19.73 27.85 -30.71
N MET A 388 20.13 26.61 -30.42
CA MET A 388 19.33 25.65 -29.66
C MET A 388 20.04 25.22 -28.38
N GLN A 389 19.47 25.62 -27.24
CA GLN A 389 19.95 25.23 -25.90
C GLN A 389 19.67 23.75 -25.58
N PRO A 390 20.42 23.12 -24.66
CA PRO A 390 20.15 21.75 -24.20
C PRO A 390 18.70 21.56 -23.76
N GLY A 391 18.06 20.50 -24.26
CA GLY A 391 16.66 20.16 -24.00
C GLY A 391 15.64 20.84 -24.92
N HIS A 392 16.02 21.78 -25.80
CA HIS A 392 15.10 22.42 -26.73
C HIS A 392 14.72 21.52 -27.93
N ILE A 393 13.54 21.77 -28.49
CA ILE A 393 13.00 21.15 -29.69
C ILE A 393 12.44 22.25 -30.61
N GLN A 394 12.80 22.25 -31.89
CA GLN A 394 12.28 23.15 -32.91
C GLN A 394 11.66 22.36 -34.07
N SER A 395 10.37 22.59 -34.34
CA SER A 395 9.74 22.10 -35.57
C SER A 395 9.96 23.10 -36.70
N LEU A 396 10.42 22.60 -37.84
CA LEU A 396 10.45 23.34 -39.11
C LEU A 396 9.17 23.07 -39.94
N GLY A 397 8.45 21.98 -39.64
CA GLY A 397 7.25 21.57 -40.38
C GLY A 397 7.56 20.89 -41.71
N ASN A 398 6.55 20.78 -42.58
CA ASN A 398 6.65 20.01 -43.83
C ASN A 398 7.36 20.79 -44.93
N GLY A 399 8.36 20.16 -45.57
CA GLY A 399 9.13 20.70 -46.70
C GLY A 399 10.54 20.11 -46.73
N PRO A 400 11.31 20.31 -47.82
CA PRO A 400 12.73 20.03 -47.84
C PRO A 400 13.46 21.11 -47.03
N TRP A 401 14.18 20.71 -45.98
CA TRP A 401 14.92 21.63 -45.12
C TRP A 401 16.42 21.37 -45.21
N THR A 402 17.18 22.41 -45.54
CA THR A 402 18.65 22.35 -45.48
C THR A 402 19.12 22.99 -44.19
N VAL A 403 19.91 22.26 -43.40
CA VAL A 403 20.48 22.71 -42.12
C VAL A 403 21.99 22.69 -42.24
N ALA A 404 22.62 23.85 -42.07
CA ALA A 404 24.06 24.02 -41.94
C ALA A 404 24.41 24.44 -40.51
N TYR A 405 25.50 23.95 -39.94
CA TYR A 405 25.90 24.28 -38.56
C TYR A 405 27.40 24.14 -38.35
N ASP A 406 27.95 24.94 -37.43
CA ASP A 406 29.34 24.82 -37.00
C ASP A 406 29.48 23.59 -36.07
N ARG A 407 30.42 22.70 -36.40
CA ARG A 407 30.72 21.52 -35.59
C ARG A 407 31.48 21.87 -34.30
N GLY A 408 32.03 23.08 -34.22
CA GLY A 408 32.82 23.60 -33.12
C GLY A 408 34.32 23.36 -33.29
N GLY A 409 35.13 24.15 -32.58
CA GLY A 409 36.59 24.06 -32.61
C GLY A 409 37.15 24.31 -34.01
N SER A 410 37.90 23.33 -34.55
CA SER A 410 38.47 23.35 -35.90
C SER A 410 37.78 22.38 -36.87
N PHE A 411 36.64 21.78 -36.49
CA PHE A 411 35.97 20.73 -37.28
C PHE A 411 35.14 21.24 -38.47
N GLY A 412 34.92 22.56 -38.58
CA GLY A 412 34.29 23.22 -39.72
C GLY A 412 32.75 23.13 -39.77
N GLU A 413 32.15 23.59 -40.86
CA GLU A 413 30.70 23.51 -41.10
C GLU A 413 30.30 22.09 -41.56
N ALA A 414 29.19 21.58 -41.02
CA ALA A 414 28.44 20.46 -41.60
C ALA A 414 27.12 20.95 -42.20
N LYS A 415 26.69 20.34 -43.31
CA LYS A 415 25.47 20.73 -44.03
C LYS A 415 24.71 19.51 -44.54
N TYR A 416 23.42 19.43 -44.21
CA TYR A 416 22.53 18.33 -44.57
C TYR A 416 21.23 18.86 -45.18
N THR A 417 20.66 18.11 -46.11
CA THR A 417 19.24 18.24 -46.50
C THR A 417 18.46 17.15 -45.78
N LEU A 418 17.34 17.52 -45.15
CA LEU A 418 16.57 16.69 -44.22
C LEU A 418 15.18 16.41 -44.79
N ASP A 419 14.84 15.13 -44.87
CA ASP A 419 13.47 14.63 -45.06
C ASP A 419 12.72 14.59 -43.73
N LYS A 420 11.41 14.30 -43.77
CA LYS A 420 10.54 14.19 -42.57
C LYS A 420 11.16 13.33 -41.45
N GLY A 421 10.86 13.71 -40.20
CA GLY A 421 11.27 13.00 -38.99
C GLY A 421 11.93 13.93 -37.98
N THR A 422 12.46 13.36 -36.90
CA THR A 422 13.25 14.08 -35.90
C THR A 422 14.73 13.82 -36.08
N TYR A 423 15.54 14.87 -35.88
CA TYR A 423 16.99 14.80 -35.89
C TYR A 423 17.54 15.42 -34.60
N GLU A 424 18.56 14.79 -34.03
CA GLU A 424 19.15 15.16 -32.75
C GLU A 424 20.61 15.62 -32.95
N PHE A 425 20.92 16.81 -32.48
CA PHE A 425 22.30 17.28 -32.31
C PHE A 425 22.94 16.57 -31.12
N ARG A 426 24.07 15.91 -31.37
CA ARG A 426 24.86 15.21 -30.34
C ARG A 426 26.34 15.61 -30.45
N PRO A 427 27.04 15.81 -29.33
CA PRO A 427 28.50 15.92 -29.36
C PRO A 427 29.14 14.59 -29.75
N SER A 428 30.33 14.66 -30.33
CA SER A 428 31.17 13.50 -30.68
C SER A 428 32.64 13.92 -30.69
N GLU A 429 33.55 12.96 -30.84
CA GLU A 429 35.01 13.22 -30.94
C GLU A 429 35.36 14.23 -32.04
N ASN A 430 34.54 14.32 -33.08
CA ASN A 430 34.69 15.24 -34.21
C ASN A 430 33.66 16.39 -34.14
N GLY A 431 33.46 16.95 -32.94
CA GLY A 431 32.51 18.03 -32.68
C GLY A 431 31.04 17.61 -32.76
N TRP A 432 30.15 18.57 -32.98
CA TRP A 432 28.71 18.32 -33.15
C TRP A 432 28.41 17.50 -34.40
N ASN A 433 27.49 16.54 -34.26
CA ASN A 433 26.90 15.79 -35.36
C ASN A 433 25.36 15.73 -35.24
N LEU A 434 24.66 15.74 -36.38
CA LEU A 434 23.20 15.71 -36.46
C LEU A 434 22.74 14.33 -36.94
N TYR A 435 22.04 13.59 -36.10
CA TYR A 435 21.62 12.21 -36.37
C TYR A 435 20.11 12.09 -36.52
N ALA A 436 19.64 11.29 -37.48
CA ALA A 436 18.23 10.90 -37.55
C ALA A 436 17.83 10.11 -36.29
N LYS A 437 16.80 10.58 -35.58
CA LYS A 437 16.37 10.08 -34.28
C LYS A 437 15.04 9.35 -34.41
N LYS A 438 15.09 8.03 -34.24
CA LYS A 438 13.92 7.20 -33.92
C LYS A 438 13.72 7.15 -32.41
N PHE A 439 12.48 7.16 -31.98
CA PHE A 439 12.06 6.99 -30.60
C PHE A 439 11.52 5.59 -30.40
N GLU A 440 11.96 4.91 -29.35
CA GLU A 440 11.47 3.58 -28.97
C GLU A 440 11.07 3.57 -27.50
N VAL A 441 9.81 3.24 -27.25
CA VAL A 441 9.16 3.29 -25.94
C VAL A 441 8.52 1.95 -25.66
N VAL A 442 8.94 1.28 -24.60
CA VAL A 442 8.30 0.06 -24.08
C VAL A 442 7.37 0.46 -22.95
N ILE A 443 6.06 0.27 -23.13
CA ILE A 443 5.10 0.32 -22.01
C ILE A 443 5.09 -1.07 -21.38
N ASP A 444 5.41 -1.14 -20.10
CA ASP A 444 5.61 -2.37 -19.36
C ASP A 444 4.55 -2.55 -18.27
N ASN A 445 3.78 -3.62 -18.37
CA ASN A 445 2.75 -4.00 -17.42
C ASN A 445 3.04 -5.40 -16.84
N SER A 446 4.32 -5.80 -16.76
CA SER A 446 4.72 -7.16 -16.39
C SER A 446 4.48 -7.52 -14.92
N GLY A 447 4.27 -6.53 -14.05
CA GLY A 447 4.01 -6.71 -12.62
C GLY A 447 2.55 -6.53 -12.19
N ASN A 448 1.57 -6.70 -13.11
CA ASN A 448 0.18 -6.32 -12.86
C ASN A 448 -0.85 -7.37 -13.35
N PRO A 449 -1.80 -7.81 -12.50
CA PRO A 449 -2.90 -8.70 -12.88
C PRO A 449 -4.00 -8.04 -13.75
N GLY A 450 -3.95 -6.73 -13.98
CA GLY A 450 -4.92 -5.99 -14.80
C GLY A 450 -4.42 -5.67 -16.22
N GLU A 451 -5.33 -5.46 -17.16
CA GLU A 451 -5.02 -4.81 -18.45
C GLU A 451 -4.78 -3.30 -18.23
N PHE A 452 -3.84 -2.71 -18.97
CA PHE A 452 -3.64 -1.26 -18.99
C PHE A 452 -3.98 -0.67 -20.36
N HIS A 453 -4.99 0.20 -20.38
CA HIS A 453 -5.54 0.89 -21.55
C HIS A 453 -4.98 2.29 -21.70
N TYR A 454 -4.64 2.67 -22.93
CA TYR A 454 -4.08 3.97 -23.25
C TYR A 454 -4.31 4.33 -24.73
N VAL A 455 -3.97 5.57 -25.07
CA VAL A 455 -3.91 6.09 -26.44
C VAL A 455 -2.48 6.54 -26.70
N VAL A 456 -1.85 5.98 -27.72
CA VAL A 456 -0.49 6.34 -28.17
C VAL A 456 -0.57 7.00 -29.54
N ASN A 457 0.01 8.19 -29.70
CA ASN A 457 -0.04 8.96 -30.96
C ASN A 457 -1.45 9.04 -31.59
N ASN A 458 -2.48 9.23 -30.75
CA ASN A 458 -3.91 9.24 -31.07
C ASN A 458 -4.52 7.91 -31.59
N VAL A 459 -3.86 6.77 -31.37
CA VAL A 459 -4.40 5.42 -31.61
C VAL A 459 -4.64 4.70 -30.27
N ALA A 460 -5.84 4.16 -30.05
CA ALA A 460 -6.14 3.38 -28.85
C ALA A 460 -5.34 2.06 -28.83
N LYS A 461 -4.84 1.70 -27.65
CA LYS A 461 -4.04 0.51 -27.38
C LYS A 461 -4.38 -0.07 -26.02
N THR A 462 -3.91 -1.28 -25.79
CA THR A 462 -3.95 -1.97 -24.51
C THR A 462 -2.71 -2.83 -24.43
N VAL A 463 -2.10 -2.89 -23.25
CA VAL A 463 -1.13 -3.93 -22.91
C VAL A 463 -1.83 -4.86 -21.92
N ALA A 464 -1.73 -6.17 -22.18
CA ALA A 464 -2.37 -7.18 -21.34
C ALA A 464 -1.73 -7.23 -19.95
N SER A 465 -2.37 -7.93 -19.01
CA SER A 465 -1.74 -8.31 -17.74
C SER A 465 -0.40 -9.01 -17.97
N ASN A 466 0.55 -8.78 -17.08
CA ASN A 466 1.87 -9.42 -17.04
C ASN A 466 2.64 -9.38 -18.38
N SER A 467 2.43 -8.32 -19.18
CA SER A 467 2.90 -8.18 -20.57
C SER A 467 3.55 -6.82 -20.84
N THR A 468 4.26 -6.71 -21.97
CA THR A 468 4.85 -5.43 -22.45
C THR A 468 4.39 -5.09 -23.87
N GLN A 469 4.48 -3.81 -24.25
CA GLN A 469 4.16 -3.35 -25.61
C GLN A 469 5.13 -2.24 -26.04
N THR A 470 5.97 -2.54 -27.03
CA THR A 470 6.86 -1.56 -27.68
C THR A 470 6.11 -0.70 -28.70
N HIS A 471 6.50 0.58 -28.78
CA HIS A 471 6.08 1.55 -29.79
C HIS A 471 7.29 2.26 -30.38
N THR A 472 7.32 2.40 -31.71
CA THR A 472 8.42 3.07 -32.43
C THR A 472 7.89 4.26 -33.22
N SER A 473 8.64 5.37 -33.27
CA SER A 473 8.20 6.60 -33.93
C SER A 473 9.36 7.43 -34.49
N GLU A 474 9.10 8.22 -35.54
CA GLU A 474 10.02 9.26 -36.05
C GLU A 474 9.90 10.59 -35.25
N TYR A 475 8.97 10.66 -34.30
CA TYR A 475 8.63 11.81 -33.46
C TYR A 475 8.43 11.40 -31.99
N PRO A 476 8.60 12.30 -30.99
CA PRO A 476 8.36 11.98 -29.58
C PRO A 476 6.99 11.34 -29.36
N ILE A 477 6.89 10.38 -28.44
CA ILE A 477 5.70 9.53 -28.32
C ILE A 477 4.76 10.11 -27.27
N GLU A 478 3.57 10.55 -27.70
CA GLU A 478 2.50 10.96 -26.78
C GLU A 478 1.74 9.72 -26.30
N VAL A 479 1.63 9.57 -24.98
CA VAL A 479 0.77 8.59 -24.32
C VAL A 479 -0.28 9.31 -23.48
N ARG A 480 -1.55 8.92 -23.63
CA ARG A 480 -2.69 9.41 -22.85
C ARG A 480 -3.50 8.25 -22.27
N PHE A 481 -3.77 8.28 -20.97
CA PHE A 481 -4.46 7.21 -20.25
C PHE A 481 -5.25 7.77 -19.08
N ASP A 482 -6.24 7.02 -18.62
CA ASP A 482 -6.99 7.30 -17.40
C ASP A 482 -6.27 6.63 -16.20
N ARG A 483 -6.19 7.26 -15.02
CA ARG A 483 -5.44 6.67 -13.89
C ARG A 483 -6.20 5.58 -13.11
N GLY A 484 -7.42 5.24 -13.54
CA GLY A 484 -8.27 4.27 -12.87
C GLY A 484 -9.31 4.87 -11.93
N ASP A 485 -9.42 6.20 -11.88
CA ASP A 485 -10.43 6.97 -11.14
C ASP A 485 -11.60 7.44 -12.02
N GLY A 486 -11.48 7.36 -13.36
CA GLY A 486 -12.48 7.81 -14.31
C GLY A 486 -12.61 9.34 -14.45
N ASN A 487 -11.81 10.14 -13.74
CA ASN A 487 -11.94 11.60 -13.72
C ASN A 487 -11.30 12.27 -14.95
N GLY A 488 -10.48 11.55 -15.72
CA GLY A 488 -9.98 12.04 -17.00
C GLY A 488 -8.61 11.50 -17.42
N THR A 489 -8.13 12.00 -18.55
CA THR A 489 -6.89 11.48 -19.16
C THR A 489 -5.67 12.30 -18.76
N LYS A 490 -4.68 11.65 -18.16
CA LYS A 490 -3.31 12.16 -18.06
C LYS A 490 -2.64 12.14 -19.42
N ARG A 491 -1.62 12.99 -19.61
CA ARG A 491 -0.83 13.10 -20.85
C ARG A 491 0.65 13.15 -20.53
N LYS A 492 1.42 12.22 -21.11
CA LYS A 492 2.88 12.18 -21.03
C LYS A 492 3.49 12.23 -22.44
N VAL A 493 4.69 12.81 -22.52
CA VAL A 493 5.50 12.87 -23.74
C VAL A 493 6.79 12.11 -23.47
N LEU A 494 6.82 10.86 -23.90
CA LEU A 494 7.90 9.93 -23.64
C LEU A 494 9.00 10.12 -24.69
N SER A 495 10.26 10.09 -24.26
CA SER A 495 11.40 10.14 -25.18
C SER A 495 11.74 8.74 -25.65
N ASP A 496 12.35 7.93 -24.79
CA ASP A 496 12.90 6.62 -25.10
C ASP A 496 12.96 5.78 -23.83
N GLY A 497 13.01 4.46 -23.97
CA GLY A 497 13.27 3.53 -22.87
C GLY A 497 12.06 2.73 -22.41
N ARG A 498 12.17 2.14 -21.22
CA ARG A 498 11.14 1.30 -20.59
C ARG A 498 10.40 2.11 -19.53
N TYR A 499 9.08 2.17 -19.70
CA TYR A 499 8.18 2.88 -18.80
C TYR A 499 7.21 1.88 -18.17
N GLU A 500 7.31 1.74 -16.86
CA GLU A 500 6.54 0.78 -16.09
C GLU A 500 5.20 1.37 -15.68
N VAL A 501 4.15 0.58 -15.89
CA VAL A 501 2.81 0.80 -15.36
C VAL A 501 2.82 0.34 -13.91
N ALA A 502 2.61 1.26 -12.99
CA ALA A 502 2.64 0.98 -11.56
C ALA A 502 1.67 1.88 -10.81
N VAL A 503 1.39 1.53 -9.56
CA VAL A 503 0.50 2.27 -8.68
C VAL A 503 1.29 3.27 -7.85
N SER A 504 0.83 4.52 -7.83
CA SER A 504 1.34 5.58 -6.95
C SER A 504 0.96 5.29 -5.49
N PRO A 505 1.92 5.13 -4.55
CA PRO A 505 1.59 4.98 -3.13
C PRO A 505 0.98 6.25 -2.51
N GLN A 506 1.12 7.42 -3.15
CA GLN A 506 0.61 8.70 -2.68
C GLN A 506 -0.90 8.89 -2.92
N ASP A 507 -1.49 8.20 -3.90
CA ASP A 507 -2.94 8.33 -4.22
C ASP A 507 -3.63 7.02 -4.65
N ASN A 508 -2.92 5.88 -4.67
CA ASN A 508 -3.41 4.57 -5.08
C ASN A 508 -3.99 4.52 -6.52
N LEU A 509 -3.47 5.33 -7.44
CA LEU A 509 -3.89 5.34 -8.86
C LEU A 509 -2.75 4.95 -9.83
N TRP A 510 -3.10 4.36 -10.97
CA TRP A 510 -2.17 3.97 -12.04
C TRP A 510 -1.36 5.17 -12.55
N ASP A 511 -0.06 4.99 -12.73
CA ASP A 511 0.78 5.96 -13.45
C ASP A 511 1.94 5.27 -14.19
N LEU A 512 2.68 6.04 -14.99
CA LEU A 512 3.87 5.61 -15.73
C LEU A 512 5.16 6.15 -15.11
N TYR A 513 6.11 5.25 -14.84
CA TYR A 513 7.40 5.51 -14.19
C TYR A 513 8.54 5.08 -15.12
N SER A 514 9.70 5.76 -15.08
CA SER A 514 10.86 5.36 -15.89
C SER A 514 11.70 4.32 -15.16
N ALA A 515 11.90 3.14 -15.77
CA ALA A 515 12.73 2.07 -15.21
C ALA A 515 14.22 2.47 -15.05
N ASP A 516 14.66 3.51 -15.78
CA ASP A 516 16.01 4.07 -15.62
C ASP A 516 16.11 5.07 -14.46
N ALA A 517 14.98 5.60 -13.97
CA ALA A 517 14.94 6.51 -12.82
C ALA A 517 15.14 5.77 -11.49
N GLU A 518 14.50 4.60 -11.30
CA GLU A 518 14.61 3.77 -10.08
C GLU A 518 16.08 3.47 -9.74
N ARG A 519 16.88 3.13 -10.76
CA ARG A 519 18.33 2.85 -10.64
C ARG A 519 19.12 4.03 -10.08
N SER A 520 18.78 5.26 -10.46
CA SER A 520 19.51 6.46 -10.02
C SER A 520 19.38 6.71 -8.53
N VAL A 521 18.18 6.45 -7.97
CA VAL A 521 17.89 6.58 -6.54
C VAL A 521 18.59 5.47 -5.75
N ALA A 522 18.54 4.23 -6.23
CA ALA A 522 19.21 3.09 -5.57
C ALA A 522 20.74 3.27 -5.44
N THR A 523 21.39 3.97 -6.39
CA THR A 523 22.81 4.34 -6.30
C THR A 523 23.09 5.63 -5.51
N GLY A 524 22.05 6.40 -5.16
CA GLY A 524 22.16 7.69 -4.48
C GLY A 524 22.13 7.58 -2.97
N ASN A 525 23.30 7.40 -2.34
CA ASN A 525 23.50 7.37 -0.88
C ASN A 525 22.92 6.16 -0.12
N ALA A 526 23.06 4.96 -0.68
CA ALA A 526 23.36 3.78 0.14
C ALA A 526 24.80 3.87 0.69
N ALA A 527 25.06 4.88 1.54
CA ALA A 527 26.39 5.14 2.10
C ALA A 527 26.69 4.12 3.21
N THR A 528 27.14 2.93 2.83
CA THR A 528 27.65 1.92 3.76
C THR A 528 28.90 2.45 4.48
N ILE A 529 28.70 3.05 5.65
CA ILE A 529 29.78 3.32 6.60
C ILE A 529 30.31 1.95 7.05
N SER A 530 31.48 1.55 6.54
CA SER A 530 32.16 0.35 7.04
C SER A 530 32.63 0.63 8.47
N LEU A 531 31.85 0.20 9.45
CA LEU A 531 32.17 0.32 10.88
C LEU A 531 33.28 -0.64 11.33
N PHE A 532 33.80 -1.45 10.41
CA PHE A 532 35.04 -2.20 10.58
C PHE A 532 36.04 -1.73 9.52
N GLY A 533 37.09 -1.05 9.98
CA GLY A 533 38.34 -0.91 9.24
C GLY A 533 39.31 -1.98 9.74
N ASN A 534 39.87 -2.75 8.81
CA ASN A 534 40.99 -3.64 9.06
C ASN A 534 42.16 -3.19 8.18
N ASP A 535 42.97 -2.29 8.72
CA ASP A 535 44.42 -2.23 8.51
C ASP A 535 45.07 -2.50 9.88
#